data_AF-A0A086J9Y4-F1
#
_entry.id   AF-A0A086J9Y4-F1
#
_cell.length_a   1.000
_cell.length_b   1.000
_cell.length_c   1.000
_cell.angle_alpha   90.00
_cell.angle_beta   90.00
_cell.angle_gamma   90.00
#
_symmetry.space_group_name_H-M   'P 1'
#
loop_
_entity.id
_entity.type
_entity.pdbx_description
1 polymer ?
#
loop_
_entity_poly.entity_id
_entity_poly.type
_entity_poly.pdbx_seq_one_letter_code
_entity_poly.pdbx_strand_id
1 'polypeptide(L)'
;ERNLRGETHHEISNCGTLQPGQLLSCFMTVQLPSFCQEQMLFSGNRTFLLSICGRVYTNALKQHLCKQMAVQILTDVDGAWTQELKNHCRSVAEHALADGFLDVAQFCYAILGDLARSRFLRNASRPAKHSEKREESHEDDPSQGPGDTQREAGKPYLLKARLAVFNKQFSVAEAILSENDDVDEAIEMYRNLHMFDASIRLAVRENRDVTQMKVQFHRWLMESGQEEKAGEAALRNGKDPELAVKCFMDGGLPFKAAGAIASNEQVSFSPTLLASVAAALSACKLHERAGDIFRRLGDTEKAVAAYRKGASFKKAVELSREFRPAAVAEIEEEWGDWLLERHEPEAATLHFVEAGCTRKAVQACLRAKQWKKAFHFLQELRTREGEEAARPYLLDLAETFTAIGNLSEAQCCFVQAGSCGKAVRVYVDAGLTERGLQLAAEYLSEAERKTVVEEIAQSLEEKGKLAVKQR
;
A
#
# COMPACT_ATOMS: atom_id res chain seq x y z
N GLU A 1 5.62 8.44 -31.58
CA GLU A 1 5.09 7.10 -31.89
C GLU A 1 6.04 6.03 -31.34
N ARG A 2 5.45 5.07 -30.61
CA ARG A 2 5.86 3.68 -30.28
C ARG A 2 7.34 3.42 -29.92
N ASN A 3 7.65 3.15 -28.65
CA ASN A 3 7.55 1.84 -27.95
C ASN A 3 8.35 0.72 -28.66
N LEU A 4 9.26 0.07 -27.93
CA LEU A 4 9.00 -1.21 -27.25
C LEU A 4 10.27 -1.75 -26.55
N ARG A 5 10.12 -1.99 -25.22
CA ARG A 5 10.54 -3.17 -24.42
C ARG A 5 12.04 -3.54 -24.41
N GLY A 6 12.68 -3.83 -23.29
CA GLY A 6 12.20 -4.22 -21.97
C GLY A 6 13.19 -5.25 -21.45
N GLU A 7 13.92 -4.94 -20.38
CA GLU A 7 14.75 -5.93 -19.70
C GLU A 7 14.38 -5.92 -18.22
N THR A 8 13.74 -7.02 -17.86
CA THR A 8 13.36 -7.48 -16.54
C THR A 8 14.60 -7.71 -15.69
N HIS A 9 14.64 -7.10 -14.51
CA HIS A 9 15.51 -7.53 -13.41
C HIS A 9 15.14 -8.98 -13.04
N HIS A 10 15.95 -9.94 -13.48
CA HIS A 10 15.95 -11.27 -12.87
C HIS A 10 16.74 -11.21 -11.57
N GLU A 11 16.02 -11.23 -10.46
CA GLU A 11 16.53 -11.72 -9.19
C GLU A 11 17.03 -13.16 -9.39
N ILE A 12 18.35 -13.34 -9.44
CA ILE A 12 18.93 -14.66 -9.22
C ILE A 12 19.02 -14.86 -7.71
N SER A 13 17.96 -15.45 -7.18
CA SER A 13 17.99 -16.18 -5.93
C SER A 13 18.99 -17.33 -6.07
N ASN A 14 20.18 -17.18 -5.49
CA ASN A 14 21.05 -18.31 -5.18
C ASN A 14 20.91 -18.64 -3.70
N CYS A 15 19.79 -19.27 -3.35
CA CYS A 15 19.70 -20.17 -2.22
C CYS A 15 20.61 -21.38 -2.50
N GLY A 16 21.87 -21.27 -2.12
CA GLY A 16 22.79 -22.41 -2.02
C GLY A 16 23.08 -22.69 -0.55
N THR A 17 22.41 -23.69 0.01
CA THR A 17 22.75 -24.29 1.30
C THR A 17 24.15 -24.91 1.21
N LEU A 18 25.15 -24.25 1.80
CA LEU A 18 26.49 -24.81 1.95
C LEU A 18 26.48 -25.80 3.12
N GLN A 19 26.77 -27.08 2.84
CA GLN A 19 26.93 -28.10 3.87
C GLN A 19 28.31 -28.00 4.57
N PRO A 20 28.44 -28.50 5.83
CA PRO A 20 29.69 -28.44 6.57
C PRO A 20 30.74 -29.35 5.92
N GLY A 21 31.82 -28.79 5.39
CA GLY A 21 32.94 -29.57 4.84
C GLY A 21 33.62 -29.03 3.57
N GLN A 22 33.15 -27.94 2.96
CA GLN A 22 33.76 -27.40 1.72
C GLN A 22 34.77 -26.25 1.90
N LEU A 23 35.21 -25.95 3.12
CA LEU A 23 36.22 -24.91 3.39
C LEU A 23 37.66 -25.45 3.42
N LEU A 24 38.07 -26.23 2.42
CA LEU A 24 39.46 -26.66 2.25
C LEU A 24 39.86 -26.64 0.77
N SER A 25 40.03 -25.46 0.16
CA SER A 25 40.79 -25.37 -1.13
C SER A 25 41.25 -23.97 -1.58
N CYS A 26 41.27 -22.92 -0.76
CA CYS A 26 41.67 -21.58 -1.24
C CYS A 26 43.12 -21.15 -0.97
N PHE A 27 44.05 -22.07 -0.64
CA PHE A 27 45.48 -21.73 -0.54
C PHE A 27 46.32 -22.64 -1.43
N MET A 28 46.60 -22.18 -2.65
CA MET A 28 47.64 -22.78 -3.49
C MET A 28 49.02 -22.24 -3.09
N THR A 29 49.89 -23.19 -2.77
CA THR A 29 51.34 -23.06 -2.61
C THR A 29 52.01 -22.76 -3.95
N VAL A 30 52.93 -21.80 -3.98
CA VAL A 30 53.84 -21.58 -5.12
C VAL A 30 55.25 -21.34 -4.59
N GLN A 31 56.19 -22.16 -5.08
CA GLN A 31 57.63 -22.16 -4.81
C GLN A 31 58.33 -20.89 -5.36
N LEU A 32 59.40 -20.47 -4.67
CA LEU A 32 60.21 -19.28 -4.96
C LEU A 32 61.38 -19.58 -5.92
N PRO A 33 61.69 -18.69 -6.88
CA PRO A 33 63.06 -18.48 -7.35
C PRO A 33 63.73 -17.31 -6.63
N SER A 34 65.02 -17.50 -6.42
CA SER A 34 65.97 -16.66 -5.68
C SER A 34 66.41 -15.39 -6.43
N PHE A 35 66.87 -14.42 -5.64
CA PHE A 35 67.78 -13.31 -5.96
C PHE A 35 67.17 -11.93 -6.28
N CYS A 36 67.42 -10.94 -5.42
CA CYS A 36 68.24 -9.76 -5.77
C CYS A 36 68.56 -8.90 -4.54
N GLN A 37 69.81 -8.43 -4.52
CA GLN A 37 70.52 -7.69 -3.47
C GLN A 37 70.01 -6.27 -3.24
N GLU A 38 70.34 -5.82 -2.02
CA GLU A 38 70.28 -4.48 -1.45
C GLU A 38 70.67 -3.36 -2.43
N GLN A 39 69.78 -2.38 -2.59
CA GLN A 39 70.14 -0.99 -2.88
C GLN A 39 69.03 -0.07 -2.36
N MET A 40 69.35 0.73 -1.34
CA MET A 40 68.48 1.81 -0.87
C MET A 40 68.33 2.84 -2.00
N LEU A 41 67.12 3.00 -2.51
CA LEU A 41 66.79 4.03 -3.49
C LEU A 41 66.28 5.28 -2.77
N PHE A 42 67.18 6.22 -2.51
CA PHE A 42 66.81 7.61 -2.24
C PHE A 42 66.34 8.25 -3.54
N SER A 43 65.03 8.50 -3.65
CA SER A 43 64.47 9.31 -4.74
C SER A 43 63.48 10.32 -4.16
N GLY A 44 63.58 11.59 -4.58
CA GLY A 44 62.65 12.66 -4.17
C GLY A 44 61.27 12.60 -4.83
N ASN A 45 60.94 11.52 -5.55
CA ASN A 45 59.70 11.39 -6.31
C ASN A 45 58.72 10.47 -5.57
N ARG A 46 57.79 11.06 -4.82
CA ARG A 46 56.86 10.36 -3.91
C ARG A 46 55.99 9.30 -4.59
N THR A 47 55.60 9.51 -5.85
CA THR A 47 54.83 8.53 -6.64
C THR A 47 55.65 7.30 -7.04
N PHE A 48 56.97 7.45 -7.24
CA PHE A 48 57.89 6.35 -7.53
C PHE A 48 58.13 5.50 -6.27
N LEU A 49 58.32 6.13 -5.11
CA LEU A 49 58.43 5.44 -3.83
C LEU A 49 57.15 4.65 -3.50
N LEU A 50 55.96 5.20 -3.76
CA LEU A 50 54.70 4.49 -3.57
C LEU A 50 54.40 3.41 -4.61
N SER A 51 54.90 3.56 -5.84
CA SER A 51 54.85 2.50 -6.88
C SER A 51 55.75 1.31 -6.50
N ILE A 52 56.93 1.59 -5.94
CA ILE A 52 57.80 0.58 -5.34
C ILE A 52 57.14 -0.01 -4.09
N CYS A 53 56.56 0.79 -3.18
CA CYS A 53 55.84 0.26 -2.02
C CYS A 53 54.65 -0.61 -2.43
N GLY A 54 53.84 -0.25 -3.43
CA GLY A 54 52.73 -1.09 -3.90
C GLY A 54 53.17 -2.46 -4.46
N ARG A 55 54.33 -2.51 -5.13
CA ARG A 55 54.91 -3.76 -5.66
C ARG A 55 55.77 -4.54 -4.65
N VAL A 56 56.37 -3.85 -3.69
CA VAL A 56 57.19 -4.45 -2.61
C VAL A 56 56.30 -4.94 -1.46
N TYR A 57 55.17 -4.27 -1.16
CA TYR A 57 54.27 -4.67 -0.07
C TYR A 57 53.63 -6.06 -0.28
N THR A 58 53.32 -6.45 -1.52
CA THR A 58 52.70 -7.76 -1.80
C THR A 58 53.69 -8.92 -1.72
N ASN A 59 54.99 -8.69 -1.99
CA ASN A 59 56.02 -9.73 -1.93
C ASN A 59 56.81 -9.75 -0.60
N ALA A 60 56.97 -8.61 0.09
CA ALA A 60 57.75 -8.52 1.33
C ALA A 60 56.96 -8.85 2.62
N LEU A 61 55.62 -8.85 2.61
CA LEU A 61 54.83 -9.35 3.74
C LEU A 61 54.93 -10.87 3.93
N LYS A 62 55.40 -11.60 2.91
CA LYS A 62 55.70 -13.04 3.06
C LYS A 62 56.93 -13.31 3.93
N GLN A 63 57.85 -12.35 4.09
CA GLN A 63 59.06 -12.53 4.90
C GLN A 63 59.46 -11.21 5.60
N HIS A 64 59.12 -11.11 6.89
CA HIS A 64 59.89 -10.38 7.91
C HIS A 64 59.91 -8.84 7.96
N LEU A 65 58.99 -8.07 7.36
CA LEU A 65 58.98 -6.61 7.57
C LEU A 65 57.91 -6.10 8.55
N CYS A 66 58.41 -5.65 9.69
CA CYS A 66 57.72 -5.19 10.89
C CYS A 66 56.60 -4.16 10.65
N LYS A 67 55.48 -4.35 11.39
CA LYS A 67 54.39 -3.37 11.62
C LYS A 67 54.84 -1.90 11.75
N GLN A 68 56.04 -1.65 12.27
CA GLN A 68 56.57 -0.32 12.53
C GLN A 68 57.03 0.42 11.25
N MET A 69 57.58 -0.29 10.26
CA MET A 69 58.15 0.33 9.06
C MET A 69 57.06 0.81 8.10
N ALA A 70 55.97 0.06 7.99
CA ALA A 70 54.80 0.44 7.21
C ALA A 70 54.11 1.70 7.75
N VAL A 71 54.09 1.85 9.09
CA VAL A 71 53.53 3.03 9.75
C VAL A 71 54.45 4.24 9.55
N GLN A 72 55.77 4.08 9.70
CA GLN A 72 56.76 5.15 9.47
C GLN A 72 56.75 5.71 8.03
N ILE A 73 56.76 4.85 7.01
CA ILE A 73 56.80 5.29 5.60
C ILE A 73 55.58 6.14 5.22
N LEU A 74 54.44 5.88 5.84
CA LEU A 74 53.17 6.56 5.59
C LEU A 74 52.99 7.80 6.47
N THR A 75 53.61 7.89 7.65
CA THR A 75 53.66 9.13 8.45
C THR A 75 54.57 10.18 7.84
N ASP A 76 55.61 9.78 7.11
CA ASP A 76 56.61 10.70 6.53
C ASP A 76 56.14 11.36 5.20
N VAL A 77 54.90 11.09 4.76
CA VAL A 77 54.29 11.69 3.56
C VAL A 77 53.63 13.03 3.91
N ASP A 78 54.44 14.04 4.20
CA ASP A 78 53.97 15.42 4.40
C ASP A 78 53.59 16.12 3.08
N GLY A 79 52.30 16.11 2.69
CA GLY A 79 51.78 16.85 1.52
C GLY A 79 50.33 16.51 1.14
N ALA A 80 49.73 17.27 0.22
CA ALA A 80 48.36 17.02 -0.25
C ALA A 80 48.27 15.68 -1.02
N TRP A 81 47.46 14.75 -0.53
CA TRP A 81 47.30 13.40 -1.10
C TRP A 81 46.60 13.45 -2.47
N THR A 82 47.29 13.03 -3.53
CA THR A 82 46.72 12.90 -4.89
C THR A 82 45.66 11.78 -4.94
N GLN A 83 44.72 11.85 -5.89
CA GLN A 83 43.66 10.85 -6.02
C GLN A 83 44.19 9.43 -6.30
N GLU A 84 45.26 9.32 -7.08
CA GLU A 84 45.93 8.04 -7.34
C GLU A 84 46.50 7.42 -6.07
N LEU A 85 47.13 8.22 -5.21
CA LEU A 85 47.68 7.74 -3.95
C LEU A 85 46.57 7.22 -2.99
N LYS A 86 45.42 7.90 -2.97
CA LYS A 86 44.25 7.43 -2.21
C LYS A 86 43.73 6.08 -2.73
N ASN A 87 43.72 5.87 -4.04
CA ASN A 87 43.29 4.60 -4.62
C ASN A 87 44.26 3.45 -4.29
N HIS A 88 45.57 3.69 -4.33
CA HIS A 88 46.57 2.70 -3.93
C HIS A 88 46.49 2.37 -2.44
N CYS A 89 46.36 3.37 -1.57
CA CYS A 89 46.18 3.17 -0.13
C CYS A 89 44.89 2.38 0.19
N ARG A 90 43.81 2.57 -0.59
CA ARG A 90 42.60 1.76 -0.50
C ARG A 90 42.85 0.30 -0.88
N SER A 91 43.55 0.06 -1.99
CA SER A 91 43.95 -1.30 -2.40
C SER A 91 44.80 -1.98 -1.32
N VAL A 92 45.78 -1.29 -0.75
CA VAL A 92 46.61 -1.83 0.35
C VAL A 92 45.76 -2.13 1.57
N ALA A 93 44.79 -1.29 1.93
CA ALA A 93 43.88 -1.54 3.05
C ALA A 93 43.03 -2.80 2.84
N GLU A 94 42.54 -3.04 1.62
CA GLU A 94 41.74 -4.22 1.27
C GLU A 94 42.56 -5.51 1.29
N HIS A 95 43.78 -5.49 0.76
CA HIS A 95 44.68 -6.66 0.79
C HIS A 95 45.17 -6.95 2.21
N ALA A 96 45.58 -5.93 2.96
CA ALA A 96 45.97 -6.07 4.36
C ALA A 96 44.84 -6.63 5.23
N LEU A 97 43.58 -6.27 4.93
CA LEU A 97 42.42 -6.83 5.61
C LEU A 97 42.18 -8.30 5.25
N ALA A 98 42.31 -8.67 3.96
CA ALA A 98 42.17 -10.05 3.51
C ALA A 98 43.22 -10.98 4.14
N ASP A 99 44.44 -10.46 4.34
CA ASP A 99 45.55 -11.18 4.96
C ASP A 99 45.53 -11.14 6.51
N GLY A 100 44.59 -10.41 7.13
CA GLY A 100 44.43 -10.33 8.59
C GLY A 100 45.32 -9.30 9.29
N PHE A 101 46.02 -8.43 8.56
CA PHE A 101 46.84 -7.33 9.11
C PHE A 101 46.00 -6.11 9.50
N LEU A 102 45.25 -6.23 10.60
CA LEU A 102 44.30 -5.21 11.07
C LEU A 102 44.91 -3.85 11.38
N ASP A 103 46.13 -3.80 11.92
CA ASP A 103 46.79 -2.54 12.27
C ASP A 103 47.14 -1.72 11.02
N VAL A 104 47.58 -2.40 9.97
CA VAL A 104 47.91 -1.79 8.67
C VAL A 104 46.63 -1.29 8.01
N ALA A 105 45.58 -2.12 7.98
CA ALA A 105 44.27 -1.72 7.45
C ALA A 105 43.67 -0.53 8.23
N GLN A 106 43.70 -0.56 9.57
CA GLN A 106 43.23 0.53 10.44
C GLN A 106 43.93 1.85 10.10
N PHE A 107 45.25 1.80 9.94
CA PHE A 107 46.07 2.96 9.66
C PHE A 107 45.86 3.49 8.24
N CYS A 108 45.78 2.61 7.23
CA CYS A 108 45.42 3.01 5.87
C CYS A 108 44.04 3.68 5.81
N TYR A 109 43.02 3.14 6.50
CA TYR A 109 41.70 3.77 6.57
C TYR A 109 41.72 5.11 7.32
N ALA A 110 42.53 5.26 8.37
CA ALA A 110 42.69 6.52 9.09
C ALA A 110 43.27 7.62 8.18
N ILE A 111 44.29 7.27 7.39
CA ILE A 111 44.93 8.20 6.45
C ILE A 111 43.99 8.58 5.30
N LEU A 112 43.18 7.64 4.82
CA LEU A 112 42.16 7.89 3.79
C LEU A 112 41.02 8.81 4.27
N GLY A 113 40.96 9.13 5.57
CA GLY A 113 39.87 9.88 6.17
C GLY A 113 38.62 9.03 6.46
N ASP A 114 38.68 7.71 6.29
CA ASP A 114 37.62 6.79 6.66
C ASP A 114 37.76 6.41 8.15
N LEU A 115 37.42 7.37 9.01
CA LEU A 115 37.47 7.20 10.45
C LEU A 115 36.50 6.12 10.95
N ALA A 116 35.41 5.84 10.22
CA ALA A 116 34.44 4.84 10.59
C ALA A 116 35.04 3.43 10.50
N ARG A 117 35.64 3.08 9.36
CA ARG A 117 36.30 1.78 9.18
C ARG A 117 37.50 1.61 10.12
N SER A 118 38.30 2.67 10.27
CA SER A 118 39.45 2.65 11.18
C SER A 118 39.02 2.41 12.64
N ARG A 119 37.99 3.12 13.13
CA ARG A 119 37.45 2.93 14.48
C ARG A 119 36.82 1.54 14.65
N PHE A 120 36.12 1.05 13.64
CA PHE A 120 35.53 -0.29 13.68
C PHE A 120 36.62 -1.36 13.82
N LEU A 121 37.67 -1.33 12.99
CA LEU A 121 38.77 -2.32 13.06
C LEU A 121 39.49 -2.28 14.40
N ARG A 122 39.69 -1.07 14.95
CA ARG A 122 40.25 -0.89 16.30
C ARG A 122 39.37 -1.49 17.40
N ASN A 123 38.05 -1.38 17.25
CA ASN A 123 37.12 -1.98 18.20
C ASN A 123 37.00 -3.49 17.99
N ALA A 124 37.10 -3.97 16.76
CA ALA A 124 37.07 -5.38 16.41
C ALA A 124 38.28 -6.14 16.96
N SER A 125 39.46 -5.51 16.97
CA SER A 125 40.70 -6.07 17.52
C SER A 125 40.80 -6.03 19.05
N ARG A 126 39.88 -5.34 19.74
CA ARG A 126 39.85 -5.31 21.21
C ARG A 126 39.15 -6.55 21.78
N PRO A 127 39.71 -7.20 22.82
CA PRO A 127 39.00 -8.26 23.55
C PRO A 127 37.70 -7.71 24.17
N ALA A 128 36.65 -8.54 24.21
CA ALA A 128 35.35 -8.14 24.74
C ALA A 128 35.46 -7.87 26.26
N LYS A 129 34.94 -6.73 26.72
CA LYS A 129 34.96 -6.31 28.14
C LYS A 129 33.74 -6.79 28.94
N HIS A 130 33.02 -7.79 28.47
CA HIS A 130 31.77 -8.26 29.09
C HIS A 130 31.84 -9.75 29.43
N SER A 131 32.63 -10.08 30.45
CA SER A 131 32.47 -11.33 31.20
C SER A 131 33.12 -11.27 32.59
N GLU A 132 32.91 -10.19 33.35
CA GLU A 132 33.23 -10.15 34.78
C GLU A 132 32.12 -9.44 35.54
N LYS A 133 31.06 -10.20 35.85
CA LYS A 133 30.13 -9.94 36.97
C LYS A 133 29.16 -11.12 37.11
N ARG A 134 29.62 -12.14 37.87
CA ARG A 134 28.93 -13.30 38.51
C ARG A 134 29.93 -14.46 38.51
N GLU A 135 30.42 -15.03 39.61
CA GLU A 135 29.95 -15.13 41.00
C GLU A 135 31.15 -15.12 41.96
N GLU A 136 31.09 -14.31 43.02
CA GLU A 136 31.87 -14.55 44.24
C GLU A 136 31.09 -15.57 45.09
N SER A 137 31.59 -16.79 45.18
CA SER A 137 31.35 -17.68 46.32
C SER A 137 32.52 -18.67 46.46
N HIS A 138 33.14 -18.60 47.64
CA HIS A 138 34.18 -19.44 48.26
C HIS A 138 34.09 -20.97 47.96
N GLU A 139 35.13 -21.82 48.05
CA GLU A 139 36.14 -22.03 49.11
C GLU A 139 37.44 -22.71 48.59
N ASP A 140 38.56 -22.34 49.22
CA ASP A 140 39.87 -22.99 49.48
C ASP A 140 40.35 -24.27 48.73
N ASP A 141 41.51 -24.16 48.06
CA ASP A 141 42.60 -25.17 48.12
C ASP A 141 43.98 -24.53 47.79
N PRO A 142 44.95 -24.47 48.71
CA PRO A 142 46.25 -23.85 48.48
C PRO A 142 47.32 -24.91 48.15
N SER A 143 47.33 -25.44 46.93
CA SER A 143 48.51 -26.16 46.43
C SER A 143 48.56 -26.28 44.90
N GLN A 144 49.22 -25.34 44.22
CA GLN A 144 50.11 -25.60 43.06
C GLN A 144 50.80 -24.31 42.61
N GLY A 145 51.99 -24.47 42.03
CA GLY A 145 53.05 -23.45 41.92
C GLY A 145 52.84 -22.35 40.85
N PRO A 146 53.87 -21.51 40.63
CA PRO A 146 53.73 -20.28 39.86
C PRO A 146 53.72 -20.59 38.36
N GLY A 147 52.52 -20.73 37.80
CA GLY A 147 52.29 -20.92 36.37
C GLY A 147 51.68 -19.66 35.78
N ASP A 148 52.46 -18.97 34.95
CA ASP A 148 52.08 -18.06 33.87
C ASP A 148 50.71 -17.37 33.99
N THR A 149 50.77 -16.05 34.18
CA THR A 149 49.71 -15.10 33.86
C THR A 149 49.27 -15.29 32.40
N GLN A 150 48.33 -16.22 32.18
CA GLN A 150 47.58 -16.36 30.95
C GLN A 150 46.78 -15.07 30.78
N ARG A 151 47.30 -14.20 29.92
CA ARG A 151 46.55 -13.18 29.19
C ARG A 151 45.15 -13.73 28.90
N GLU A 152 44.15 -13.08 29.47
CA GLU A 152 42.73 -13.25 29.13
C GLU A 152 42.59 -13.46 27.63
N ALA A 153 42.41 -14.71 27.22
CA ALA A 153 42.35 -15.10 25.84
C ALA A 153 41.01 -14.60 25.29
N GLY A 154 41.05 -13.43 24.64
CA GLY A 154 39.91 -12.93 23.88
C GLY A 154 39.41 -14.04 22.95
N LYS A 155 38.14 -14.42 23.10
CA LYS A 155 37.43 -15.44 22.32
C LYS A 155 37.86 -15.37 20.82
N PRO A 156 38.57 -16.38 20.28
CA PRO A 156 39.26 -16.28 18.99
C PRO A 156 38.32 -16.16 17.79
N TYR A 157 37.06 -16.58 17.94
CA TYR A 157 36.01 -16.47 16.94
C TYR A 157 35.38 -15.07 16.88
N LEU A 158 35.45 -14.27 17.96
CA LEU A 158 34.85 -12.92 17.98
C LEU A 158 35.46 -12.01 16.92
N LEU A 159 36.77 -12.09 16.73
CA LEU A 159 37.43 -11.31 15.69
C LEU A 159 36.92 -11.72 14.30
N LYS A 160 36.75 -13.03 14.04
CA LYS A 160 36.20 -13.54 12.78
C LYS A 160 34.76 -13.05 12.56
N ALA A 161 33.92 -13.12 13.59
CA ALA A 161 32.55 -12.62 13.53
C ALA A 161 32.49 -11.10 13.27
N ARG A 162 33.30 -10.30 13.96
CA ARG A 162 33.36 -8.84 13.77
C ARG A 162 33.90 -8.45 12.39
N LEU A 163 34.84 -9.21 11.84
CA LEU A 163 35.31 -9.03 10.46
C LEU A 163 34.22 -9.41 9.43
N ALA A 164 33.44 -10.45 9.70
CA ALA A 164 32.27 -10.77 8.86
C ALA A 164 31.23 -9.62 8.90
N VAL A 165 30.98 -9.02 10.07
CA VAL A 165 30.14 -7.80 10.19
C VAL A 165 30.72 -6.64 9.38
N PHE A 166 32.03 -6.40 9.44
CA PHE A 166 32.70 -5.37 8.65
C PHE A 166 32.48 -5.55 7.15
N ASN A 167 32.53 -6.79 6.68
CA ASN A 167 32.28 -7.17 5.29
C ASN A 167 30.79 -7.27 4.94
N LYS A 168 29.88 -6.85 5.84
CA LYS A 168 28.40 -6.93 5.70
C LYS A 168 27.86 -8.35 5.53
N GLN A 169 28.62 -9.37 5.95
CA GLN A 169 28.24 -10.78 5.93
C GLN A 169 27.58 -11.14 7.27
N PHE A 170 26.40 -10.59 7.54
CA PHE A 170 25.73 -10.75 8.83
C PHE A 170 25.29 -12.19 9.12
N SER A 171 24.89 -12.94 8.09
CA SER A 171 24.53 -14.36 8.22
C SER A 171 25.72 -15.23 8.63
N VAL A 172 26.91 -14.94 8.07
CA VAL A 172 28.16 -15.64 8.43
C VAL A 172 28.58 -15.28 9.85
N ALA A 173 28.45 -14.00 10.22
CA ALA A 173 28.73 -13.55 11.58
C ALA A 173 27.79 -14.21 12.62
N GLU A 174 26.49 -14.29 12.31
CA GLU A 174 25.50 -15.00 13.14
C GLU A 174 25.86 -16.48 13.26
N ALA A 175 26.18 -17.16 12.15
CA ALA A 175 26.56 -18.58 12.19
C ALA A 175 27.79 -18.82 13.06
N ILE A 176 28.85 -18.02 12.91
CA ILE A 176 30.06 -18.13 13.75
C ILE A 176 29.72 -17.94 15.23
N LEU A 177 28.87 -16.98 15.58
CA LEU A 177 28.52 -16.71 16.98
C LEU A 177 27.59 -17.78 17.56
N SER A 178 26.61 -18.26 16.78
CA SER A 178 25.70 -19.34 17.18
C SER A 178 26.41 -20.68 17.32
N GLU A 179 27.38 -21.01 16.45
CA GLU A 179 28.20 -22.22 16.56
C GLU A 179 29.06 -22.26 17.84
N ASN A 180 29.35 -21.10 18.43
CA ASN A 180 30.14 -20.96 19.65
C ASN A 180 29.28 -20.61 20.89
N ASP A 181 27.96 -20.84 20.84
CA ASP A 181 26.98 -20.56 21.91
C ASP A 181 26.91 -19.09 22.39
N ASP A 182 27.50 -18.16 21.66
CA ASP A 182 27.58 -16.73 21.98
C ASP A 182 26.41 -15.95 21.35
N VAL A 183 25.20 -16.42 21.61
CA VAL A 183 23.96 -15.83 21.09
C VAL A 183 23.78 -14.37 21.54
N ASP A 184 24.20 -14.03 22.77
CA ASP A 184 24.05 -12.68 23.31
C ASP A 184 24.88 -11.64 22.53
N GLU A 185 26.12 -11.99 22.12
CA GLU A 185 26.95 -11.12 21.26
C GLU A 185 26.33 -10.99 19.86
N ALA A 186 25.67 -12.04 19.35
CA ALA A 186 24.97 -11.99 18.06
C ALA A 186 23.71 -11.11 18.10
N ILE A 187 22.95 -11.17 19.19
CA ILE A 187 21.80 -10.28 19.46
C ILE A 187 22.29 -8.83 19.56
N GLU A 188 23.38 -8.59 20.30
CA GLU A 188 23.99 -7.27 20.49
C GLU A 188 24.54 -6.70 19.17
N MET A 189 25.17 -7.54 18.36
CA MET A 189 25.61 -7.21 17.00
C MET A 189 24.44 -6.68 16.17
N TYR A 190 23.32 -7.40 16.11
CA TYR A 190 22.15 -6.95 15.36
C TYR A 190 21.52 -5.68 15.93
N ARG A 191 21.55 -5.49 17.26
CA ARG A 191 21.07 -4.26 17.91
C ARG A 191 21.91 -3.05 17.52
N ASN A 192 23.24 -3.18 17.53
CA ASN A 192 24.17 -2.14 17.12
C ASN A 192 24.05 -1.78 15.62
N LEU A 193 23.61 -2.73 14.79
CA LEU A 193 23.32 -2.51 13.37
C LEU A 193 21.90 -1.97 13.12
N HIS A 194 21.11 -1.71 14.17
CA HIS A 194 19.69 -1.36 14.07
C HIS A 194 18.83 -2.38 13.31
N MET A 195 19.27 -3.64 13.25
CA MET A 195 18.56 -4.75 12.63
C MET A 195 17.69 -5.48 13.67
N PHE A 196 16.72 -4.76 14.23
CA PHE A 196 15.90 -5.25 15.35
C PHE A 196 15.08 -6.50 15.00
N ASP A 197 14.53 -6.61 13.79
CA ASP A 197 13.81 -7.82 13.37
C ASP A 197 14.72 -9.06 13.38
N ALA A 198 15.99 -8.92 12.99
CA ALA A 198 16.95 -10.03 13.02
C ALA A 198 17.34 -10.42 14.45
N SER A 199 17.59 -9.42 15.31
CA SER A 199 17.85 -9.62 16.75
C SER A 199 16.67 -10.33 17.45
N ILE A 200 15.44 -9.88 17.19
CA ILE A 200 14.22 -10.49 17.74
C ILE A 200 14.04 -11.93 17.22
N ARG A 201 14.23 -12.19 15.92
CA ARG A 201 14.13 -13.55 15.36
C ARG A 201 15.13 -14.51 16.00
N LEU A 202 16.38 -14.07 16.16
CA LEU A 202 17.43 -14.86 16.79
C LEU A 202 17.09 -15.14 18.25
N ALA A 203 16.67 -14.12 19.00
CA ALA A 203 16.29 -14.28 20.40
C ALA A 203 15.10 -15.24 20.59
N VAL A 204 14.11 -15.22 19.70
CA VAL A 204 13.00 -16.19 19.72
C VAL A 204 13.49 -17.61 19.41
N ARG A 205 14.38 -17.78 18.42
CA ARG A 205 14.93 -19.10 18.05
C ARG A 205 15.66 -19.75 19.22
N GLU A 206 16.41 -18.95 19.97
CA GLU A 206 17.25 -19.40 21.09
C GLU A 206 16.53 -19.32 22.45
N ASN A 207 15.18 -19.19 22.46
CA ASN A 207 14.33 -19.12 23.65
C ASN A 207 14.75 -18.08 24.71
N ARG A 208 15.27 -16.93 24.28
CA ARG A 208 15.62 -15.79 25.15
C ARG A 208 14.40 -14.90 25.41
N ASP A 209 14.43 -14.10 26.50
CA ASP A 209 13.35 -13.15 26.76
C ASP A 209 13.39 -11.98 25.77
N VAL A 210 12.35 -11.90 24.94
CA VAL A 210 12.21 -10.91 23.86
C VAL A 210 11.35 -9.72 24.29
N THR A 211 10.77 -9.75 25.49
CA THR A 211 9.78 -8.76 25.93
C THR A 211 10.39 -7.36 26.00
N GLN A 212 11.54 -7.22 26.67
CA GLN A 212 12.22 -5.93 26.77
C GLN A 212 12.74 -5.43 25.42
N MET A 213 13.22 -6.33 24.57
CA MET A 213 13.70 -6.00 23.22
C MET A 213 12.58 -5.44 22.34
N LYS A 214 11.38 -6.04 22.39
CA LYS A 214 10.20 -5.55 21.66
C LYS A 214 9.78 -4.16 22.13
N VAL A 215 9.80 -3.91 23.45
CA VAL A 215 9.45 -2.59 24.02
C VAL A 215 10.46 -1.52 23.60
N GLN A 216 11.76 -1.82 23.67
CA GLN A 216 12.82 -0.90 23.24
C GLN A 216 12.72 -0.60 21.74
N PHE A 217 12.50 -1.62 20.91
CA PHE A 217 12.33 -1.44 19.48
C PHE A 217 11.09 -0.59 19.14
N HIS A 218 9.96 -0.87 19.79
CA HIS A 218 8.75 -0.07 19.60
C HIS A 218 8.96 1.39 19.99
N ARG A 219 9.61 1.66 21.13
CA ARG A 219 9.97 3.02 21.55
C ARG A 219 10.84 3.72 20.50
N TRP A 220 11.89 3.04 20.03
CA TRP A 220 12.76 3.59 19.00
C TRP A 220 12.01 3.90 17.70
N LEU A 221 11.06 3.04 17.28
CA LEU A 221 10.23 3.29 16.10
C LEU A 221 9.39 4.56 16.27
N MET A 222 8.78 4.76 17.44
CA MET A 222 8.01 5.98 17.76
C MET A 222 8.90 7.22 17.81
N GLU A 223 10.07 7.16 18.45
CA GLU A 223 11.03 8.28 18.50
C GLU A 223 11.58 8.65 17.11
N SER A 224 11.71 7.68 16.21
CA SER A 224 12.19 7.88 14.84
C SER A 224 11.11 8.37 13.86
N GLY A 225 9.85 8.50 14.28
CA GLY A 225 8.74 8.85 13.41
C GLY A 225 8.37 7.73 12.41
N GLN A 226 8.54 6.46 12.81
CA GLN A 226 8.16 5.30 12.02
C GLN A 226 6.93 4.61 12.63
N GLU A 227 5.87 5.40 12.86
CA GLU A 227 4.65 4.97 13.56
C GLU A 227 3.92 3.85 12.81
N GLU A 228 3.99 3.83 11.48
CA GLU A 228 3.44 2.77 10.65
C GLU A 228 4.06 1.40 10.97
N LYS A 229 5.40 1.32 11.01
CA LYS A 229 6.10 0.08 11.35
C LYS A 229 5.90 -0.27 12.82
N ALA A 230 5.77 0.72 13.69
CA ALA A 230 5.47 0.53 15.11
C ALA A 230 4.11 -0.16 15.29
N GLY A 231 3.09 0.30 14.56
CA GLY A 231 1.76 -0.31 14.55
C GLY A 231 1.76 -1.73 13.99
N GLU A 232 2.45 -1.98 12.88
CA GLU A 232 2.58 -3.33 12.31
C GLU A 232 3.31 -4.30 13.24
N ALA A 233 4.39 -3.85 13.89
CA ALA A 233 5.09 -4.64 14.89
C ALA A 233 4.19 -4.95 16.10
N ALA A 234 3.37 -4.00 16.53
CA ALA A 234 2.39 -4.21 17.61
C ALA A 234 1.33 -5.25 17.22
N LEU A 235 0.80 -5.22 15.98
CA LEU A 235 -0.11 -6.24 15.48
C LEU A 235 0.54 -7.63 15.43
N ARG A 236 1.77 -7.74 14.93
CA ARG A 236 2.52 -9.02 14.89
C ARG A 236 2.77 -9.61 16.27
N ASN A 237 2.96 -8.76 17.28
CA ASN A 237 3.20 -9.19 18.64
C ASN A 237 1.94 -9.70 19.36
N GLY A 238 0.75 -9.51 18.77
CA GLY A 238 -0.51 -10.17 19.16
C GLY A 238 -1.07 -9.81 20.53
N LYS A 239 -0.42 -8.91 21.28
CA LYS A 239 -0.81 -8.63 22.68
C LYS A 239 -1.78 -7.45 22.81
N ASP A 240 -1.64 -6.41 21.97
CA ASP A 240 -2.40 -5.16 22.12
C ASP A 240 -2.77 -4.50 20.77
N PRO A 241 -3.89 -4.86 20.12
CA PRO A 241 -4.31 -4.21 18.88
C PRO A 241 -4.74 -2.76 19.11
N GLU A 242 -5.15 -2.37 20.33
CA GLU A 242 -5.40 -0.97 20.67
C GLU A 242 -4.15 -0.10 20.55
N LEU A 243 -2.99 -0.62 20.98
CA LEU A 243 -1.72 0.09 20.86
C LEU A 243 -1.39 0.33 19.38
N ALA A 244 -1.59 -0.68 18.53
CA ALA A 244 -1.37 -0.54 17.09
C ALA A 244 -2.27 0.54 16.47
N VAL A 245 -3.55 0.57 16.84
CA VAL A 245 -4.49 1.60 16.38
C VAL A 245 -4.05 2.99 16.82
N LYS A 246 -3.59 3.16 18.07
CA LYS A 246 -3.04 4.43 18.56
C LYS A 246 -1.81 4.86 17.77
N CYS A 247 -0.85 3.95 17.54
CA CYS A 247 0.32 4.26 16.71
C CYS A 247 -0.07 4.69 15.30
N PHE A 248 -1.04 4.01 14.66
CA PHE A 248 -1.51 4.45 13.34
C PHE A 248 -2.20 5.81 13.36
N MET A 249 -2.90 6.14 14.45
CA MET A 249 -3.51 7.46 14.61
C MET A 249 -2.47 8.55 14.83
N ASP A 250 -1.44 8.29 15.63
CA ASP A 250 -0.32 9.22 15.86
C ASP A 250 0.47 9.45 14.56
N GLY A 251 0.64 8.42 13.74
CA GLY A 251 1.23 8.52 12.40
C GLY A 251 0.33 9.13 11.33
N GLY A 252 -0.89 9.56 11.67
CA GLY A 252 -1.82 10.16 10.70
C GLY A 252 -2.37 9.19 9.65
N LEU A 253 -2.42 7.89 9.96
CA LEU A 253 -2.84 6.80 9.07
C LEU A 253 -4.19 6.17 9.52
N PRO A 254 -5.31 6.92 9.48
CA PRO A 254 -6.61 6.43 9.95
C PRO A 254 -7.14 5.24 9.13
N PHE A 255 -6.71 5.10 7.87
CA PHE A 255 -7.05 3.96 7.03
C PHE A 255 -6.49 2.63 7.58
N LYS A 256 -5.22 2.62 8.02
CA LYS A 256 -4.58 1.45 8.61
C LYS A 256 -5.16 1.15 9.98
N ALA A 257 -5.44 2.18 10.78
CA ALA A 257 -6.17 2.06 12.04
C ALA A 257 -7.52 1.35 11.84
N ALA A 258 -8.32 1.79 10.85
CA ALA A 258 -9.61 1.15 10.53
C ALA A 258 -9.45 -0.31 10.09
N GLY A 259 -8.41 -0.63 9.31
CA GLY A 259 -8.11 -2.00 8.91
C GLY A 259 -7.72 -2.88 10.09
N ALA A 260 -6.91 -2.36 11.02
CA ALA A 260 -6.54 -3.07 12.24
C ALA A 260 -7.75 -3.37 13.13
N ILE A 261 -8.69 -2.43 13.23
CA ILE A 261 -9.97 -2.62 13.93
C ILE A 261 -10.79 -3.70 13.20
N ALA A 262 -10.89 -3.62 11.87
CA ALA A 262 -11.60 -4.60 11.04
C ALA A 262 -11.07 -6.02 11.23
N SER A 263 -9.75 -6.22 11.21
CA SER A 263 -9.14 -7.55 11.40
C SER A 263 -9.28 -8.12 12.81
N ASN A 264 -9.55 -7.28 13.82
CA ASN A 264 -9.67 -7.68 15.23
C ASN A 264 -11.10 -7.47 15.74
N GLU A 265 -12.07 -8.13 15.11
CA GLU A 265 -13.50 -8.03 15.49
C GLU A 265 -13.81 -8.47 16.92
N GLN A 266 -13.03 -9.41 17.46
CA GLN A 266 -13.24 -9.97 18.80
C GLN A 266 -12.80 -9.03 19.93
N VAL A 267 -12.05 -7.97 19.61
CA VAL A 267 -11.48 -7.07 20.62
C VAL A 267 -12.36 -5.85 20.81
N SER A 268 -12.73 -5.59 22.06
CA SER A 268 -13.43 -4.37 22.45
C SER A 268 -12.44 -3.21 22.49
N PHE A 269 -12.52 -2.33 21.49
CA PHE A 269 -11.73 -1.09 21.47
C PHE A 269 -12.40 -0.01 22.33
N SER A 270 -11.60 0.83 22.98
CA SER A 270 -12.12 1.99 23.71
C SER A 270 -12.97 2.93 22.83
N PRO A 271 -14.13 3.41 23.31
CA PRO A 271 -15.05 4.22 22.52
C PRO A 271 -14.46 5.58 22.11
N THR A 272 -13.59 6.15 22.94
CA THR A 272 -12.87 7.39 22.64
C THR A 272 -11.90 7.23 21.46
N LEU A 273 -11.19 6.10 21.40
CA LEU A 273 -10.31 5.76 20.29
C LEU A 273 -11.11 5.58 19.00
N LEU A 274 -12.20 4.80 19.03
CA LEU A 274 -13.08 4.62 17.88
C LEU A 274 -13.64 5.96 17.36
N ALA A 275 -14.11 6.83 18.26
CA ALA A 275 -14.59 8.15 17.88
C ALA A 275 -13.51 9.00 17.20
N SER A 276 -12.27 8.97 17.72
CA SER A 276 -11.14 9.68 17.11
C SER A 276 -10.79 9.15 15.72
N VAL A 277 -10.80 7.82 15.54
CA VAL A 277 -10.57 7.17 14.24
C VAL A 277 -11.67 7.54 13.26
N ALA A 278 -12.93 7.51 13.67
CA ALA A 278 -14.06 7.88 12.82
C ALA A 278 -14.01 9.36 12.39
N ALA A 279 -13.61 10.26 13.29
CA ALA A 279 -13.42 11.67 12.99
C ALA A 279 -12.27 11.88 11.97
N ALA A 280 -11.13 11.22 12.17
CA ALA A 280 -10.00 11.29 11.24
C ALA A 280 -10.35 10.72 9.86
N LEU A 281 -11.03 9.56 9.79
CA LEU A 281 -11.52 9.00 8.53
C LEU A 281 -12.48 9.95 7.82
N SER A 282 -13.37 10.60 8.57
CA SER A 282 -14.31 11.58 8.02
C SER A 282 -13.60 12.82 7.47
N ALA A 283 -12.55 13.29 8.15
CA ALA A 283 -11.70 14.39 7.67
C ALA A 283 -10.97 14.01 6.37
N CYS A 284 -10.55 12.75 6.23
CA CYS A 284 -9.94 12.23 5.01
C CYS A 284 -10.95 11.92 3.88
N LYS A 285 -12.26 12.17 4.07
CA LYS A 285 -13.36 11.82 3.14
C LYS A 285 -13.57 10.32 2.93
N LEU A 286 -13.04 9.46 3.80
CA LEU A 286 -13.31 8.02 3.79
C LEU A 286 -14.57 7.70 4.60
N HIS A 287 -15.71 8.16 4.10
CA HIS A 287 -16.98 8.11 4.83
C HIS A 287 -17.52 6.68 5.02
N GLU A 288 -17.28 5.76 4.09
CA GLU A 288 -17.68 4.36 4.24
C GLU A 288 -17.01 3.70 5.46
N ARG A 289 -15.68 3.81 5.55
CA ARG A 289 -14.94 3.26 6.69
C ARG A 289 -15.29 3.98 8.00
N ALA A 290 -15.53 5.28 7.95
CA ALA A 290 -16.02 6.01 9.12
C ALA A 290 -17.37 5.44 9.61
N GLY A 291 -18.28 5.11 8.68
CA GLY A 291 -19.54 4.44 8.98
C GLY A 291 -19.35 3.08 9.65
N ASP A 292 -18.38 2.28 9.18
CA ASP A 292 -18.05 0.99 9.81
C ASP A 292 -17.56 1.15 11.26
N ILE A 293 -16.79 2.20 11.54
CA ILE A 293 -16.34 2.52 12.91
C ILE A 293 -17.49 3.06 13.77
N PHE A 294 -18.35 3.95 13.25
CA PHE A 294 -19.53 4.44 13.99
C PHE A 294 -20.50 3.32 14.32
N ARG A 295 -20.67 2.35 13.41
CA ARG A 295 -21.46 1.13 13.66
C ARG A 295 -20.87 0.33 14.83
N ARG A 296 -19.54 0.18 14.91
CA ARG A 296 -18.89 -0.45 16.06
C ARG A 296 -19.03 0.33 17.36
N LEU A 297 -19.07 1.66 17.29
CA LEU A 297 -19.34 2.52 18.43
C LEU A 297 -20.79 2.37 18.95
N GLY A 298 -21.70 1.87 18.11
CA GLY A 298 -23.15 1.82 18.39
C GLY A 298 -23.89 3.09 17.98
N ASP A 299 -23.20 4.10 17.44
CA ASP A 299 -23.79 5.35 16.94
C ASP A 299 -24.39 5.11 15.53
N THR A 300 -25.55 4.45 15.48
CA THR A 300 -26.22 4.08 14.22
C THR A 300 -26.61 5.27 13.36
N GLU A 301 -27.01 6.39 13.98
CA GLU A 301 -27.38 7.61 13.25
C GLU A 301 -26.20 8.20 12.46
N LYS A 302 -25.05 8.33 13.13
CA LYS A 302 -23.82 8.84 12.49
C LYS A 302 -23.28 7.85 11.48
N ALA A 303 -23.44 6.54 11.72
CA ALA A 303 -23.06 5.50 10.78
C ALA A 303 -23.86 5.62 9.47
N VAL A 304 -25.20 5.72 9.54
CA VAL A 304 -26.06 5.90 8.37
C VAL A 304 -25.73 7.20 7.65
N ALA A 305 -25.55 8.31 8.36
CA ALA A 305 -25.16 9.60 7.77
C ALA A 305 -23.80 9.52 7.05
N ALA A 306 -22.83 8.82 7.64
CA ALA A 306 -21.53 8.59 7.01
C ALA A 306 -21.65 7.71 5.76
N TYR A 307 -22.45 6.64 5.78
CA TYR A 307 -22.67 5.82 4.60
C TYR A 307 -23.37 6.56 3.46
N ARG A 308 -24.39 7.39 3.76
CA ARG A 308 -25.06 8.26 2.77
C ARG A 308 -24.04 9.21 2.13
N LYS A 309 -23.22 9.88 2.95
CA LYS A 309 -22.16 10.79 2.46
C LYS A 309 -21.07 10.08 1.65
N GLY A 310 -20.80 8.81 1.94
CA GLY A 310 -19.88 7.96 1.22
C GLY A 310 -20.45 7.28 -0.03
N ALA A 311 -21.71 7.55 -0.39
CA ALA A 311 -22.45 6.85 -1.44
C ALA A 311 -22.51 5.31 -1.27
N SER A 312 -22.36 4.83 -0.03
CA SER A 312 -22.48 3.41 0.31
C SER A 312 -23.92 3.08 0.74
N PHE A 313 -24.86 3.32 -0.16
CA PHE A 313 -26.31 3.22 0.12
C PHE A 313 -26.75 1.82 0.57
N LYS A 314 -26.16 0.75 0.01
CA LYS A 314 -26.44 -0.64 0.44
C LYS A 314 -26.30 -0.84 1.95
N LYS A 315 -25.12 -0.48 2.50
CA LYS A 315 -24.84 -0.56 3.94
C LYS A 315 -25.75 0.38 4.75
N ALA A 316 -26.09 1.56 4.20
CA ALA A 316 -26.98 2.52 4.85
C ALA A 316 -28.41 1.95 4.98
N VAL A 317 -28.94 1.32 3.93
CA VAL A 317 -30.25 0.71 3.89
C VAL A 317 -30.32 -0.50 4.82
N GLU A 318 -29.33 -1.40 4.76
CA GLU A 318 -29.26 -2.58 5.63
C GLU A 318 -29.31 -2.16 7.11
N LEU A 319 -28.46 -1.21 7.50
CA LEU A 319 -28.45 -0.69 8.88
C LEU A 319 -29.76 0.05 9.23
N SER A 320 -30.37 0.76 8.29
CA SER A 320 -31.62 1.48 8.55
C SER A 320 -32.82 0.54 8.66
N ARG A 321 -32.85 -0.58 7.93
CA ARG A 321 -33.92 -1.58 8.07
C ARG A 321 -34.00 -2.17 9.48
N GLU A 322 -32.87 -2.29 10.16
CA GLU A 322 -32.79 -2.81 11.52
C GLU A 322 -33.17 -1.75 12.58
N PHE A 323 -32.63 -0.54 12.47
CA PHE A 323 -32.72 0.46 13.55
C PHE A 323 -33.67 1.64 13.27
N ARG A 324 -33.93 1.97 11.99
CA ARG A 324 -34.81 3.08 11.58
C ARG A 324 -35.50 2.77 10.24
N PRO A 325 -36.52 1.89 10.22
CA PRO A 325 -37.21 1.52 8.98
C PRO A 325 -37.84 2.71 8.24
N ALA A 326 -38.28 3.73 8.99
CA ALA A 326 -38.88 4.94 8.41
C ALA A 326 -37.91 5.73 7.50
N ALA A 327 -36.60 5.68 7.76
CA ALA A 327 -35.61 6.39 6.94
C ALA A 327 -35.22 5.63 5.67
N VAL A 328 -35.63 4.37 5.51
CA VAL A 328 -35.26 3.54 4.36
C VAL A 328 -35.77 4.16 3.06
N ALA A 329 -37.03 4.62 3.04
CA ALA A 329 -37.61 5.24 1.84
C ALA A 329 -36.81 6.47 1.38
N GLU A 330 -36.39 7.32 2.31
CA GLU A 330 -35.55 8.50 2.01
C GLU A 330 -34.16 8.10 1.47
N ILE A 331 -33.56 7.04 2.00
CA ILE A 331 -32.23 6.56 1.55
C ILE A 331 -32.33 5.91 0.17
N GLU A 332 -33.40 5.14 -0.09
CA GLU A 332 -33.66 4.54 -1.41
C GLU A 332 -33.92 5.62 -2.46
N GLU A 333 -34.63 6.69 -2.11
CA GLU A 333 -34.82 7.85 -3.00
C GLU A 333 -33.48 8.52 -3.35
N GLU A 334 -32.63 8.80 -2.35
CA GLU A 334 -31.29 9.35 -2.58
C GLU A 334 -30.39 8.42 -3.40
N TRP A 335 -30.52 7.11 -3.20
CA TRP A 335 -29.79 6.11 -3.98
C TRP A 335 -30.24 6.14 -5.45
N GLY A 336 -31.55 6.22 -5.69
CA GLY A 336 -32.10 6.41 -7.03
C GLY A 336 -31.58 7.68 -7.71
N ASP A 337 -31.57 8.81 -7.00
CA ASP A 337 -31.06 10.08 -7.52
C ASP A 337 -29.55 10.00 -7.85
N TRP A 338 -28.74 9.39 -6.97
CA TRP A 338 -27.31 9.16 -7.22
C TRP A 338 -27.05 8.24 -8.43
N LEU A 339 -27.90 7.23 -8.66
CA LEU A 339 -27.81 6.36 -9.85
C LEU A 339 -28.17 7.11 -11.13
N LEU A 340 -29.13 8.04 -11.07
CA LEU A 340 -29.44 8.90 -12.21
C LEU A 340 -28.26 9.82 -12.57
N GLU A 341 -27.54 10.36 -11.58
CA GLU A 341 -26.31 11.15 -11.82
C GLU A 341 -25.21 10.31 -12.50
N ARG A 342 -25.18 9.00 -12.24
CA ARG A 342 -24.26 8.05 -12.88
C ARG A 342 -24.71 7.52 -14.25
N HIS A 343 -25.83 8.03 -14.77
CA HIS A 343 -26.45 7.57 -16.02
C HIS A 343 -26.89 6.10 -16.00
N GLU A 344 -27.32 5.59 -14.84
CA GLU A 344 -27.86 4.23 -14.66
C GLU A 344 -29.38 4.27 -14.33
N PRO A 345 -30.25 4.77 -15.24
CA PRO A 345 -31.67 4.99 -14.94
C PRO A 345 -32.48 3.69 -14.76
N GLU A 346 -32.02 2.58 -15.35
CA GLU A 346 -32.66 1.28 -15.18
C GLU A 346 -32.52 0.77 -13.74
N ALA A 347 -31.33 0.87 -13.15
CA ALA A 347 -31.11 0.51 -11.74
C ALA A 347 -31.86 1.47 -10.80
N ALA A 348 -31.84 2.77 -11.11
CA ALA A 348 -32.55 3.78 -10.31
C ALA A 348 -34.06 3.52 -10.20
N THR A 349 -34.67 2.94 -11.25
CA THR A 349 -36.11 2.61 -11.28
C THR A 349 -36.50 1.72 -10.11
N LEU A 350 -35.71 0.68 -9.81
CA LEU A 350 -35.99 -0.23 -8.70
C LEU A 350 -36.04 0.51 -7.36
N HIS A 351 -35.03 1.35 -7.11
CA HIS A 351 -34.91 2.09 -5.85
C HIS A 351 -36.02 3.15 -5.69
N PHE A 352 -36.44 3.83 -6.76
CA PHE A 352 -37.58 4.75 -6.67
C PHE A 352 -38.91 4.05 -6.39
N VAL A 353 -39.09 2.83 -6.88
CA VAL A 353 -40.28 2.01 -6.56
C VAL A 353 -40.24 1.58 -5.09
N GLU A 354 -39.08 1.14 -4.59
CA GLU A 354 -38.90 0.78 -3.18
C GLU A 354 -39.08 1.98 -2.24
N ALA A 355 -38.68 3.19 -2.67
CA ALA A 355 -38.92 4.44 -1.96
C ALA A 355 -40.40 4.90 -1.98
N GLY A 356 -41.23 4.32 -2.87
CA GLY A 356 -42.61 4.75 -3.08
C GLY A 356 -42.76 6.02 -3.93
N CYS A 357 -41.66 6.52 -4.51
CA CYS A 357 -41.61 7.73 -5.33
C CYS A 357 -42.04 7.45 -6.78
N THR A 358 -43.34 7.15 -6.98
CA THR A 358 -43.90 6.72 -8.27
C THR A 358 -43.59 7.70 -9.42
N ARG A 359 -43.64 9.02 -9.17
CA ARG A 359 -43.28 10.05 -10.16
C ARG A 359 -41.84 9.92 -10.67
N LYS A 360 -40.87 9.80 -9.75
CA LYS A 360 -39.45 9.62 -10.09
C LYS A 360 -39.21 8.28 -10.79
N ALA A 361 -39.91 7.22 -10.36
CA ALA A 361 -39.84 5.91 -11.01
C ALA A 361 -40.33 5.94 -12.47
N VAL A 362 -41.42 6.64 -12.76
CA VAL A 362 -41.90 6.86 -14.14
C VAL A 362 -40.85 7.60 -14.97
N GLN A 363 -40.31 8.70 -14.43
CA GLN A 363 -39.29 9.49 -15.13
C GLN A 363 -38.03 8.67 -15.42
N ALA A 364 -37.58 7.85 -14.45
CA ALA A 364 -36.45 6.95 -14.62
C ALA A 364 -36.74 5.89 -15.70
N CYS A 365 -37.93 5.29 -15.71
CA CYS A 365 -38.35 4.34 -16.76
C CYS A 365 -38.32 4.96 -18.17
N LEU A 366 -38.83 6.20 -18.30
CA LEU A 366 -38.83 6.93 -19.57
C LEU A 366 -37.40 7.19 -20.05
N ARG A 367 -36.50 7.61 -19.15
CA ARG A 367 -35.07 7.79 -19.46
C ARG A 367 -34.38 6.46 -19.84
N ALA A 368 -34.75 5.38 -19.19
CA ALA A 368 -34.28 4.02 -19.49
C ALA A 368 -34.92 3.42 -20.76
N LYS A 369 -35.82 4.14 -21.44
CA LYS A 369 -36.58 3.68 -22.62
C LYS A 369 -37.42 2.43 -22.35
N GLN A 370 -37.82 2.20 -21.09
CA GLN A 370 -38.65 1.06 -20.69
C GLN A 370 -40.14 1.42 -20.75
N TRP A 371 -40.63 1.70 -21.96
CA TRP A 371 -41.96 2.28 -22.20
C TRP A 371 -43.12 1.48 -21.58
N LYS A 372 -43.08 0.15 -21.67
CA LYS A 372 -44.11 -0.73 -21.09
C LYS A 372 -44.15 -0.67 -19.57
N LYS A 373 -42.97 -0.61 -18.92
CA LYS A 373 -42.88 -0.45 -17.46
C LYS A 373 -43.29 0.96 -17.05
N ALA A 374 -42.90 1.98 -17.81
CA ALA A 374 -43.34 3.36 -17.61
C ALA A 374 -44.87 3.46 -17.64
N PHE A 375 -45.52 2.83 -18.63
CA PHE A 375 -46.98 2.79 -18.73
C PHE A 375 -47.63 2.14 -17.49
N HIS A 376 -47.08 1.02 -17.01
CA HIS A 376 -47.59 0.36 -15.80
C HIS A 376 -47.51 1.29 -14.58
N PHE A 377 -46.35 1.90 -14.32
CA PHE A 377 -46.20 2.84 -13.20
C PHE A 377 -47.05 4.10 -13.37
N LEU A 378 -47.37 4.50 -14.60
CA LEU A 378 -48.31 5.59 -14.86
C LEU A 378 -49.74 5.24 -14.44
N GLN A 379 -50.18 4.00 -14.65
CA GLN A 379 -51.49 3.56 -14.14
C GLN A 379 -51.55 3.60 -12.61
N GLU A 380 -50.46 3.21 -11.96
CA GLU A 380 -50.33 3.30 -10.51
C GLU A 380 -50.33 4.76 -10.03
N LEU A 381 -49.56 5.63 -10.67
CA LEU A 381 -49.51 7.07 -10.37
C LEU A 381 -50.90 7.71 -10.47
N ARG A 382 -51.64 7.37 -11.52
CA ARG A 382 -53.00 7.85 -11.78
C ARG A 382 -53.98 7.42 -10.70
N THR A 383 -53.84 6.19 -10.22
CA THR A 383 -54.69 5.66 -9.14
C THR A 383 -54.38 6.32 -7.80
N ARG A 384 -53.12 6.64 -7.52
CA ARG A 384 -52.68 7.22 -6.23
C ARG A 384 -52.81 8.74 -6.14
N GLU A 385 -52.37 9.46 -7.18
CA GLU A 385 -52.26 10.92 -7.20
C GLU A 385 -53.31 11.60 -8.11
N GLY A 386 -54.04 10.82 -8.91
CA GLY A 386 -55.10 11.30 -9.81
C GLY A 386 -54.65 11.50 -11.27
N GLU A 387 -55.64 11.75 -12.12
CA GLU A 387 -55.49 11.87 -13.58
C GLU A 387 -54.59 13.04 -14.01
N GLU A 388 -54.72 14.21 -13.36
CA GLU A 388 -53.94 15.41 -13.72
C GLU A 388 -52.43 15.26 -13.47
N ALA A 389 -52.05 14.49 -12.45
CA ALA A 389 -50.64 14.22 -12.16
C ALA A 389 -49.98 13.32 -13.22
N ALA A 390 -50.74 12.38 -13.78
CA ALA A 390 -50.25 11.44 -14.79
C ALA A 390 -50.30 12.00 -16.22
N ARG A 391 -51.18 12.97 -16.47
CA ARG A 391 -51.43 13.58 -17.79
C ARG A 391 -50.16 14.01 -18.55
N PRO A 392 -49.20 14.79 -18.00
CA PRO A 392 -48.03 15.21 -18.77
C PRO A 392 -47.19 14.02 -19.24
N TYR A 393 -46.95 13.06 -18.35
CA TYR A 393 -46.17 11.87 -18.67
C TYR A 393 -46.88 10.93 -19.66
N LEU A 394 -48.22 10.86 -19.63
CA LEU A 394 -49.01 10.12 -20.61
C LEU A 394 -48.91 10.74 -22.00
N LEU A 395 -48.91 12.07 -22.10
CA LEU A 395 -48.73 12.77 -23.37
C LEU A 395 -47.33 12.53 -23.94
N ASP A 396 -46.28 12.69 -23.12
CA ASP A 396 -44.90 12.43 -23.52
C ASP A 396 -44.74 10.97 -24.01
N LEU A 397 -45.31 10.01 -23.26
CA LEU A 397 -45.27 8.61 -23.64
C LEU A 397 -46.05 8.35 -24.95
N ALA A 398 -47.21 8.99 -25.15
CA ALA A 398 -48.00 8.87 -26.38
C ALA A 398 -47.23 9.40 -27.61
N GLU A 399 -46.52 10.52 -27.46
CA GLU A 399 -45.67 11.08 -28.51
C GLU A 399 -44.49 10.15 -28.83
N THR A 400 -43.85 9.56 -27.81
CA THR A 400 -42.78 8.57 -28.03
C THR A 400 -43.29 7.31 -28.73
N PHE A 401 -44.46 6.77 -28.36
CA PHE A 401 -45.06 5.63 -29.06
C PHE A 401 -45.44 5.96 -30.50
N THR A 402 -45.91 7.17 -30.75
CA THR A 402 -46.21 7.67 -32.10
C THR A 402 -44.93 7.70 -32.95
N ALA A 403 -43.83 8.22 -32.41
CA ALA A 403 -42.53 8.25 -33.10
C ALA A 403 -41.97 6.86 -33.39
N ILE A 404 -42.23 5.87 -32.51
CA ILE A 404 -41.85 4.47 -32.72
C ILE A 404 -42.76 3.78 -33.75
N GLY A 405 -43.95 4.34 -34.03
CA GLY A 405 -44.96 3.77 -34.93
C GLY A 405 -45.96 2.83 -34.26
N ASN A 406 -45.97 2.73 -32.92
CA ASN A 406 -46.96 1.93 -32.19
C ASN A 406 -48.23 2.74 -31.91
N LEU A 407 -49.07 2.87 -32.94
CA LEU A 407 -50.26 3.72 -32.92
C LEU A 407 -51.30 3.25 -31.89
N SER A 408 -51.42 1.95 -31.65
CA SER A 408 -52.35 1.36 -30.68
C SER A 408 -52.04 1.76 -29.24
N GLU A 409 -50.76 1.68 -28.83
CA GLU A 409 -50.33 2.09 -27.49
C GLU A 409 -50.38 3.62 -27.34
N ALA A 410 -50.03 4.37 -28.41
CA ALA A 410 -50.16 5.82 -28.44
C ALA A 410 -51.61 6.29 -28.28
N GLN A 411 -52.56 5.65 -28.99
CA GLN A 411 -54.00 5.92 -28.86
C GLN A 411 -54.44 5.77 -27.40
N CYS A 412 -54.10 4.64 -26.77
CA CYS A 412 -54.47 4.36 -25.39
C CYS A 412 -53.99 5.49 -24.47
N CYS A 413 -52.72 5.91 -24.61
CA CYS A 413 -52.14 6.99 -23.80
C CYS A 413 -52.83 8.35 -24.05
N PHE A 414 -53.11 8.72 -25.30
CA PHE A 414 -53.78 9.99 -25.62
C PHE A 414 -55.23 10.04 -25.12
N VAL A 415 -55.97 8.94 -25.23
CA VAL A 415 -57.34 8.84 -24.73
C VAL A 415 -57.33 8.93 -23.20
N GLN A 416 -56.42 8.24 -22.52
CA GLN A 416 -56.26 8.33 -21.06
C GLN A 416 -55.85 9.74 -20.60
N ALA A 417 -55.05 10.46 -21.38
CA ALA A 417 -54.69 11.86 -21.12
C ALA A 417 -55.80 12.88 -21.46
N GLY A 418 -57.01 12.43 -21.82
CA GLY A 418 -58.14 13.28 -22.20
C GLY A 418 -57.92 14.07 -23.49
N SER A 419 -56.99 13.64 -24.34
CA SER A 419 -56.58 14.34 -25.58
C SER A 419 -56.94 13.53 -26.82
N CYS A 420 -58.20 13.09 -26.90
CA CYS A 420 -58.72 12.25 -27.99
C CYS A 420 -58.52 12.89 -29.38
N GLY A 421 -58.64 14.21 -29.50
CA GLY A 421 -58.39 14.93 -30.76
C GLY A 421 -56.97 14.71 -31.31
N LYS A 422 -55.95 14.69 -30.45
CA LYS A 422 -54.57 14.37 -30.85
C LYS A 422 -54.44 12.92 -31.32
N ALA A 423 -55.10 11.98 -30.64
CA ALA A 423 -55.11 10.56 -31.03
C ALA A 423 -55.67 10.36 -32.45
N VAL A 424 -56.76 11.05 -32.78
CA VAL A 424 -57.38 11.00 -34.11
C VAL A 424 -56.40 11.53 -35.17
N ARG A 425 -55.76 12.67 -34.91
CA ARG A 425 -54.78 13.27 -35.83
C ARG A 425 -53.61 12.35 -36.11
N VAL A 426 -53.09 11.67 -35.09
CA VAL A 426 -51.99 10.70 -35.25
C VAL A 426 -52.37 9.57 -36.23
N TYR A 427 -53.60 9.04 -36.17
CA TYR A 427 -54.06 8.04 -37.14
C TYR A 427 -54.22 8.59 -38.54
N VAL A 428 -54.75 9.81 -38.68
CA VAL A 428 -54.91 10.48 -39.97
C VAL A 428 -53.56 10.77 -40.61
N ASP A 429 -52.58 11.23 -39.84
CA ASP A 429 -51.22 11.52 -40.31
C ASP A 429 -50.49 10.24 -40.72
N ALA A 430 -50.80 9.10 -40.08
CA ALA A 430 -50.33 7.78 -40.49
C ALA A 430 -51.07 7.21 -41.72
N GLY A 431 -52.04 7.93 -42.30
CA GLY A 431 -52.83 7.49 -43.46
C GLY A 431 -54.00 6.55 -43.12
N LEU A 432 -54.27 6.30 -41.84
CA LEU A 432 -55.36 5.45 -41.34
C LEU A 432 -56.59 6.30 -40.98
N THR A 433 -57.08 7.08 -41.94
CA THR A 433 -58.15 8.07 -41.74
C THR A 433 -59.45 7.44 -41.24
N GLU A 434 -59.84 6.28 -41.75
CA GLU A 434 -61.06 5.58 -41.32
C GLU A 434 -61.01 5.21 -39.83
N ARG A 435 -59.86 4.73 -39.35
CA ARG A 435 -59.68 4.36 -37.95
C ARG A 435 -59.71 5.59 -37.04
N GLY A 436 -59.10 6.70 -37.48
CA GLY A 436 -59.18 7.98 -36.79
C GLY A 436 -60.61 8.48 -36.65
N LEU A 437 -61.42 8.41 -37.72
CA LEU A 437 -62.83 8.84 -37.69
C LEU A 437 -63.71 7.95 -36.80
N GLN A 438 -63.45 6.63 -36.77
CA GLN A 438 -64.11 5.71 -35.84
C GLN A 438 -63.82 6.11 -34.38
N LEU A 439 -62.55 6.40 -34.07
CA LEU A 439 -62.15 6.86 -32.74
C LEU A 439 -62.80 8.19 -32.37
N ALA A 440 -62.91 9.10 -33.34
CA ALA A 440 -63.62 10.36 -33.15
C ALA A 440 -65.10 10.16 -32.84
N ALA A 441 -65.72 9.11 -33.40
CA ALA A 441 -67.10 8.78 -33.15
C ALA A 441 -67.35 8.21 -31.75
N GLU A 442 -66.40 7.43 -31.24
CA GLU A 442 -66.47 6.74 -29.94
C GLU A 442 -66.21 7.67 -28.75
N TYR A 443 -65.20 8.55 -28.82
CA TYR A 443 -64.68 9.27 -27.65
C TYR A 443 -64.91 10.78 -27.64
N LEU A 444 -65.29 11.42 -28.76
CA LEU A 444 -65.53 12.87 -28.81
C LEU A 444 -67.02 13.22 -28.80
N SER A 445 -67.35 14.36 -28.21
CA SER A 445 -68.70 14.94 -28.29
C SER A 445 -69.05 15.35 -29.73
N GLU A 446 -70.34 15.57 -30.02
CA GLU A 446 -70.75 15.96 -31.39
C GLU A 446 -70.12 17.29 -31.84
N ALA A 447 -69.90 18.23 -30.91
CA ALA A 447 -69.26 19.50 -31.19
C ALA A 447 -67.76 19.35 -31.49
N GLU A 448 -67.01 18.65 -30.63
CA GLU A 448 -65.56 18.46 -30.80
C GLU A 448 -65.24 17.57 -32.00
N ARG A 449 -66.11 16.61 -32.31
CA ARG A 449 -65.98 15.78 -33.51
C ARG A 449 -66.10 16.63 -34.78
N LYS A 450 -67.03 17.58 -34.85
CA LYS A 450 -67.16 18.49 -36.01
C LYS A 450 -65.89 19.32 -36.20
N THR A 451 -65.37 19.92 -35.13
CA THR A 451 -64.13 20.72 -35.21
C THR A 451 -62.93 19.87 -35.63
N VAL A 452 -62.75 18.68 -35.03
CA VAL A 452 -61.63 17.78 -35.38
C VAL A 452 -61.75 17.28 -36.83
N VAL A 453 -62.95 16.94 -37.30
CA VAL A 453 -63.18 16.50 -38.69
C VAL A 453 -62.94 17.62 -39.69
N GLU A 454 -63.35 18.85 -39.38
CA GLU A 454 -63.08 20.03 -40.21
C GLU A 454 -61.56 20.30 -40.34
N GLU A 455 -60.82 20.24 -39.23
CA GLU A 455 -59.34 20.35 -39.24
C GLU A 455 -58.68 19.24 -40.07
N ILE A 456 -59.18 18.00 -39.96
CA ILE A 456 -58.68 16.86 -40.74
C ILE A 456 -58.95 17.05 -42.23
N ALA A 457 -60.14 17.51 -42.60
CA ALA A 457 -60.50 17.79 -43.99
C ALA A 457 -59.58 18.85 -44.60
N GLN A 458 -59.32 19.94 -43.86
CA GLN A 458 -58.37 20.98 -44.30
C GLN A 458 -56.95 20.44 -44.49
N SER A 459 -56.44 19.65 -43.54
CA SER A 459 -55.11 19.03 -43.62
C SER A 459 -54.98 18.08 -44.83
N LEU A 460 -56.02 17.28 -45.12
CA LEU A 460 -56.04 16.39 -46.28
C LEU A 460 -56.14 17.15 -47.60
N GLU A 461 -56.92 18.25 -47.65
CA GLU A 461 -56.96 19.13 -48.81
C GLU A 461 -55.61 19.77 -49.11
N GLU A 462 -54.89 20.23 -48.09
CA GLU A 462 -53.54 20.80 -48.25
C GLU A 462 -52.54 19.77 -48.75
N LYS A 463 -52.54 18.56 -48.16
CA LYS A 463 -51.70 17.44 -48.63
C LYS A 463 -52.03 17.05 -50.06
N GLY A 464 -53.33 17.03 -50.43
CA GLY A 464 -53.78 16.77 -51.80
C GLY A 464 -53.34 17.85 -52.80
N LYS A 465 -53.46 19.13 -52.44
CA LYS A 465 -53.02 20.28 -53.25
C LYS A 465 -51.50 20.28 -53.45
N LEU A 466 -50.72 19.86 -52.45
CA LEU A 466 -49.26 19.69 -52.55
C LEU A 466 -48.88 18.52 -53.47
N ALA A 467 -49.57 17.38 -53.37
CA ALA A 467 -49.33 16.22 -54.23
C ALA A 467 -49.64 16.50 -55.72
N VAL A 468 -50.63 17.35 -55.99
CA VAL A 468 -50.96 17.82 -57.35
C VAL A 468 -49.93 18.83 -57.89
N LYS A 469 -49.26 19.61 -57.01
CA LYS A 469 -48.20 20.56 -57.41
C LYS A 469 -46.82 19.94 -57.64
N GLN A 470 -46.55 18.75 -57.08
CA GLN A 470 -45.26 18.05 -57.23
C GLN A 470 -45.22 17.07 -58.41
N ARG A 471 -46.37 16.79 -59.04
CA ARG A 471 -46.49 16.13 -60.35
C ARG A 471 -46.45 17.18 -61.45
#